data_AF-A0A924Y0B2-F1
#
_entry.id   AF-A0A924Y0B2-F1
#
_cell.length_a   1.000
_cell.length_b   1.000
_cell.length_c   1.000
_cell.angle_alpha   90.00
_cell.angle_beta   90.00
_cell.angle_gamma   90.00
#
_symmetry.space_group_name_H-M   'P 1'
#
loop_
_entity.id
_entity.type
_entity.pdbx_description
1 polymer ?
#
loop_
_entity_poly.entity_id
_entity_poly.type
_entity_poly.pdbx_seq_one_letter_code
_entity_poly.pdbx_strand_id
1 'polypeptide(L)'
;NYFLLGIASGLTLSVPLAVLAYAQFAGPLSLAAFGAAALAWLSRGASLVRNARLRPKSTLASAIGINHPRIAQKAQGFMGGSFNTREFFHRRPALLVRAVRWTFLLLLFPAPGWLIGWGGGSLAAFLAAFALQFVGLLAERWYFFAEARHPQNLYYQSMA
;
A
#
# COMPACT_ATOMS: atom_id res chain seq x y z
N ASN A 1 -10.02 1.35 -5.30
CA ASN A 1 -8.85 0.62 -4.81
C ASN A 1 -9.16 -0.10 -3.50
N TYR A 2 -9.36 0.61 -2.37
CA TYR A 2 -9.62 -0.02 -1.07
C TYR A 2 -10.86 -0.91 -1.00
N PHE A 3 -11.92 -0.54 -1.71
CA PHE A 3 -13.11 -1.38 -1.86
C PHE A 3 -12.78 -2.77 -2.46
N LEU A 4 -12.03 -2.81 -3.56
CA LEU A 4 -11.62 -4.07 -4.21
C LEU A 4 -10.67 -4.87 -3.33
N LEU A 5 -9.74 -4.22 -2.63
CA LEU A 5 -8.85 -4.88 -1.66
C LEU A 5 -9.65 -5.50 -0.50
N GLY A 6 -10.69 -4.81 -0.02
CA GLY A 6 -11.60 -5.32 1.00
C GLY A 6 -12.36 -6.55 0.51
N ILE A 7 -12.98 -6.48 -0.67
CA ILE A 7 -13.69 -7.63 -1.28
C ILE A 7 -12.74 -8.82 -1.46
N ALA A 8 -11.55 -8.60 -2.02
CA ALA A 8 -10.56 -9.64 -2.24
C ALA A 8 -10.17 -10.33 -0.93
N SER A 9 -9.95 -9.56 0.15
CA SER A 9 -9.60 -10.10 1.46
C SER A 9 -10.75 -10.89 2.11
N GLY A 10 -11.99 -10.40 2.00
CA GLY A 10 -13.16 -11.09 2.52
C GLY A 10 -13.43 -12.41 1.81
N LEU A 11 -13.30 -12.42 0.47
CA LEU A 11 -13.45 -13.65 -0.32
C LEU A 11 -12.30 -14.62 -0.06
N THR A 12 -11.07 -14.16 0.11
CA THR A 12 -9.94 -15.05 0.42
C THR A 12 -10.10 -15.70 1.80
N LEU A 13 -10.64 -14.97 2.78
CA LEU A 13 -10.99 -15.53 4.09
C LEU A 13 -12.18 -16.49 4.04
N SER A 14 -13.16 -16.27 3.15
CA SER A 14 -14.34 -17.13 3.07
C SER A 14 -14.03 -18.53 2.52
N VAL A 15 -12.95 -18.69 1.74
CA VAL A 15 -12.52 -20.00 1.21
C VAL A 15 -12.19 -21.02 2.31
N PRO A 16 -11.24 -20.78 3.25
CA PRO A 16 -10.96 -21.75 4.30
C PRO A 16 -12.16 -21.96 5.24
N LEU A 17 -13.00 -20.93 5.46
CA LEU A 17 -14.25 -21.09 6.21
C LEU A 17 -15.25 -22.00 5.50
N ALA A 18 -15.36 -21.89 4.17
CA ALA A 18 -16.19 -22.77 3.36
C ALA A 18 -15.65 -24.21 3.36
N VAL A 19 -14.33 -24.41 3.32
CA VAL A 19 -13.74 -25.76 3.46
C VAL A 19 -14.14 -26.41 4.79
N LEU A 20 -14.20 -25.64 5.88
CA LEU A 20 -14.54 -26.14 7.21
C LEU A 20 -16.05 -26.37 7.42
N ALA A 21 -16.90 -25.49 6.89
CA ALA A 21 -18.33 -25.48 7.20
C ALA A 21 -19.22 -25.96 6.04
N TYR A 22 -18.87 -25.63 4.79
CA TYR A 22 -19.71 -25.84 3.61
C TYR A 22 -18.87 -26.09 2.36
N ALA A 23 -18.25 -27.28 2.27
CA ALA A 23 -17.23 -27.61 1.27
C ALA A 23 -17.69 -27.40 -0.19
N GLN A 24 -18.99 -27.53 -0.48
CA GLN A 24 -19.57 -27.26 -1.80
C GLN A 24 -19.32 -25.83 -2.33
N PHE A 25 -19.11 -24.85 -1.45
CA PHE A 25 -18.84 -23.46 -1.83
C PHE A 25 -17.35 -23.14 -1.96
N ALA A 26 -16.45 -24.04 -1.52
CA ALA A 26 -15.01 -23.78 -1.53
C ALA A 26 -14.47 -23.51 -2.94
N GLY A 27 -14.90 -24.28 -3.94
CA GLY A 27 -14.51 -24.09 -5.34
C GLY A 27 -14.98 -22.74 -5.92
N PRO A 28 -16.30 -22.46 -5.93
CA PRO A 28 -16.83 -21.18 -6.40
C PRO A 28 -16.24 -19.96 -5.68
N LEU A 29 -16.07 -20.03 -4.35
CA LEU A 29 -15.45 -18.94 -3.58
C LEU A 29 -13.96 -18.79 -3.89
N SER A 30 -13.23 -19.87 -4.18
CA SER A 30 -11.83 -19.80 -4.60
C SER A 30 -11.68 -19.06 -5.93
N LEU A 31 -12.56 -19.34 -6.90
CA LEU A 31 -12.59 -18.62 -8.19
C LEU A 31 -12.94 -17.14 -7.99
N ALA A 32 -13.94 -16.85 -7.15
CA ALA A 32 -14.33 -15.48 -6.82
C ALA A 32 -13.18 -14.72 -6.11
N ALA A 33 -12.52 -15.36 -5.14
CA ALA A 33 -11.39 -14.79 -4.41
C ALA A 33 -10.21 -14.50 -5.35
N PHE A 34 -9.88 -15.44 -6.22
CA PHE A 34 -8.83 -15.26 -7.23
C PHE A 34 -9.15 -14.10 -8.17
N GLY A 35 -10.35 -14.05 -8.73
CA GLY A 35 -10.78 -12.98 -9.63
C GLY A 35 -10.80 -11.61 -8.96
N ALA A 36 -11.36 -11.52 -7.75
CA ALA A 36 -11.38 -10.28 -6.98
C ALA A 36 -9.98 -9.80 -6.60
N ALA A 37 -9.09 -10.71 -6.19
CA ALA A 37 -7.71 -10.39 -5.85
C ALA A 37 -6.91 -9.93 -7.09
N ALA A 38 -7.12 -10.54 -8.26
CA ALA A 38 -6.54 -10.10 -9.52
C ALA A 38 -7.00 -8.68 -9.89
N LEU A 39 -8.31 -8.41 -9.82
CA LEU A 39 -8.86 -7.08 -10.07
C LEU A 39 -8.33 -6.04 -9.07
N ALA A 40 -8.25 -6.39 -7.79
CA ALA A 40 -7.71 -5.51 -6.76
C ALA A 40 -6.24 -5.19 -7.04
N TRP A 41 -5.43 -6.20 -7.40
CA TRP A 41 -4.03 -6.08 -7.75
C TRP A 41 -3.81 -5.18 -8.98
N LEU A 42 -4.56 -5.40 -10.07
CA LEU A 42 -4.53 -4.54 -11.25
C LEU A 42 -4.93 -3.10 -10.92
N SER A 43 -6.00 -2.92 -10.14
CA SER A 43 -6.45 -1.58 -9.72
C SER A 43 -5.39 -0.86 -8.87
N ARG A 44 -4.68 -1.60 -8.00
CA ARG A 44 -3.60 -1.05 -7.18
C ARG A 44 -2.40 -0.68 -8.04
N GLY A 45 -2.01 -1.55 -8.99
CA GLY A 45 -0.97 -1.26 -9.97
C GLY A 45 -1.27 0.02 -10.77
N ALA A 46 -2.49 0.13 -11.30
CA ALA A 46 -2.94 1.34 -12.00
C ALA A 46 -2.91 2.59 -11.11
N SER A 47 -3.31 2.46 -9.84
CA SER A 47 -3.22 3.54 -8.85
C SER A 47 -1.78 3.98 -8.61
N LEU A 48 -0.82 3.05 -8.52
CA LEU A 48 0.61 3.38 -8.33
C LEU A 48 1.18 4.10 -9.56
N VAL A 49 0.86 3.62 -10.77
CA VAL A 49 1.28 4.26 -12.02
C VAL A 49 0.70 5.67 -12.14
N ARG A 50 -0.58 5.85 -11.77
CA ARG A 50 -1.21 7.18 -11.72
C ARG A 50 -0.50 8.07 -10.71
N ASN A 51 -0.26 7.59 -9.48
CA ASN A 51 0.36 8.36 -8.41
C ASN A 51 1.76 8.84 -8.77
N ALA A 52 2.56 7.99 -9.46
CA ALA A 52 3.88 8.35 -9.93
C ALA A 52 3.90 9.50 -10.96
N ARG A 53 2.76 9.76 -11.63
CA ARG A 53 2.60 10.84 -12.62
C ARG A 53 1.98 12.11 -12.04
N LEU A 54 1.52 12.09 -10.78
CA LEU A 54 0.91 13.25 -10.15
C LEU A 54 1.97 14.31 -9.83
N ARG A 55 1.64 15.57 -10.13
CA ARG A 55 2.44 16.73 -9.73
C ARG A 55 1.90 17.29 -8.41
N PRO A 56 2.77 17.63 -7.43
CA PRO A 56 2.33 18.31 -6.21
C PRO A 56 1.59 19.60 -6.54
N LYS A 57 0.43 19.82 -5.92
CA LYS A 57 -0.33 21.07 -6.08
C LYS A 57 0.27 22.22 -5.26
N SER A 58 0.89 21.90 -4.13
CA SER A 58 1.53 22.88 -3.24
C SER A 58 3.01 23.03 -3.60
N THR A 59 3.48 24.28 -3.64
CA THR A 59 4.87 24.67 -3.81
C THR A 59 5.34 25.38 -2.53
N LEU A 60 6.65 25.60 -2.36
CA LEU A 60 7.16 26.42 -1.25
C LEU A 60 6.48 27.79 -1.18
N ALA A 61 6.25 28.42 -2.34
CA ALA A 61 5.57 29.71 -2.46
C ALA A 61 4.12 29.68 -1.98
N SER A 62 3.32 28.71 -2.45
CA SER A 62 1.92 28.60 -2.00
C SER A 62 1.79 28.09 -0.57
N ALA A 63 2.75 27.33 -0.06
CA ALA A 63 2.77 26.88 1.33
C ALA A 63 2.99 28.02 2.34
N ILE A 64 3.72 29.08 1.95
CA ILE A 64 3.99 30.26 2.80
C ILE A 64 3.17 31.49 2.40
N GLY A 65 2.30 31.38 1.38
CA GLY A 65 1.45 32.47 0.90
C GLY A 65 2.18 33.61 0.16
N ILE A 66 3.40 33.37 -0.32
CA ILE A 66 4.21 34.39 -1.01
C ILE A 66 4.08 34.23 -2.52
N ASN A 67 3.60 35.27 -3.21
CA ASN A 67 3.52 35.32 -4.68
C ASN A 67 4.84 35.81 -5.29
N HIS A 68 5.93 35.06 -5.09
CA HIS A 68 7.24 35.33 -5.70
C HIS A 68 7.70 34.12 -6.53
N PRO A 69 8.18 34.31 -7.79
CA PRO A 69 8.46 33.20 -8.71
C PRO A 69 9.68 32.36 -8.32
N ARG A 70 10.57 32.89 -7.47
CA ARG A 70 11.77 32.19 -7.00
C ARG A 70 11.83 32.27 -5.49
N ILE A 71 11.65 31.12 -4.83
CA ILE A 71 11.80 30.99 -3.38
C ILE A 71 12.76 29.83 -3.14
N ALA A 72 13.83 30.12 -2.41
CA ALA A 72 14.83 29.14 -2.01
C ALA A 72 14.83 29.02 -0.49
N GLN A 73 14.70 27.81 0.01
CA GLN A 73 14.89 27.54 1.42
C GLN A 73 16.39 27.60 1.74
N LYS A 74 16.83 28.61 2.52
CA LYS A 74 18.24 28.74 2.95
C LYS A 74 18.53 28.06 4.29
N ALA A 75 17.57 28.08 5.19
CA ALA A 75 17.68 27.50 6.53
C ALA A 75 16.31 27.05 7.03
N GLN A 76 16.29 26.12 7.97
CA GLN A 76 15.06 25.65 8.62
C GLN A 76 14.56 26.59 9.75
N GLY A 77 15.38 27.56 10.18
CA GLY A 77 15.05 28.48 11.28
C GLY A 77 15.19 27.88 12.69
N PHE A 78 15.67 26.64 12.81
CA PHE A 78 15.89 25.93 14.08
C PHE A 78 17.33 25.41 14.17
N MET A 79 17.88 25.40 15.39
CA MET A 79 19.21 24.83 15.69
C MET A 79 19.16 23.31 15.97
N GLY A 80 17.97 22.70 16.05
CA GLY A 80 17.78 21.28 16.33
C GLY A 80 16.46 20.75 15.77
N GLY A 81 16.14 19.49 16.04
CA GLY A 81 14.89 18.88 15.56
C GLY A 81 13.65 19.50 16.20
N SER A 82 12.63 19.78 15.40
CA SER A 82 11.32 20.29 15.84
C SER A 82 10.26 19.18 15.82
N PHE A 83 9.09 19.42 16.43
CA PHE A 83 7.92 18.54 16.32
C PHE A 83 7.64 18.14 14.86
N ASN A 84 7.69 19.09 13.93
CA ASN A 84 7.42 18.86 12.51
C ASN A 84 8.41 17.88 11.86
N THR A 85 9.69 17.92 12.23
CA THR A 85 10.73 16.99 11.74
C THR A 85 10.61 15.58 12.35
N ARG A 86 9.78 15.41 13.38
CA ARG A 86 9.48 14.10 13.97
C ARG A 86 8.20 13.51 13.41
N GLU A 87 7.15 14.31 13.33
CA GLU A 87 5.80 13.83 13.03
C GLU A 87 5.58 13.59 11.53
N PHE A 88 6.10 14.47 10.66
CA PHE A 88 5.79 14.41 9.23
C PHE A 88 6.79 13.58 8.40
N PHE A 89 7.79 12.98 9.05
CA PHE A 89 8.82 12.17 8.40
C PHE A 89 8.82 10.73 8.92
N HIS A 90 8.68 9.76 8.01
CA HIS A 90 8.72 8.34 8.36
C HIS A 90 10.14 7.81 8.65
N ARG A 91 11.20 8.60 8.38
CA ARG A 91 12.63 8.30 8.68
C ARG A 91 13.11 6.93 8.20
N ARG A 92 12.53 6.44 7.09
CA ARG A 92 12.93 5.16 6.48
C ARG A 92 13.67 5.44 5.18
N PRO A 93 14.72 4.66 4.85
CA PRO A 93 15.45 4.85 3.61
C PRO A 93 14.54 4.55 2.41
N ALA A 94 14.78 5.25 1.29
CA ALA A 94 14.01 5.07 0.05
C ALA A 94 14.03 3.61 -0.46
N LEU A 95 15.13 2.88 -0.20
CA LEU A 95 15.25 1.46 -0.52
C LEU A 95 14.21 0.61 0.22
N LEU A 96 13.95 0.88 1.51
CA LEU A 96 12.95 0.15 2.29
C LEU A 96 11.55 0.43 1.75
N VAL A 97 11.22 1.69 1.46
CA VAL A 97 9.91 2.05 0.89
C VAL A 97 9.70 1.37 -0.47
N ARG A 98 10.74 1.33 -1.31
CA ARG A 98 10.71 0.60 -2.59
C ARG A 98 10.57 -0.91 -2.40
N ALA A 99 11.25 -1.50 -1.41
CA ALA A 99 11.14 -2.92 -1.08
C ALA A 99 9.72 -3.27 -0.65
N VAL A 100 9.16 -2.52 0.31
CA VAL A 100 7.78 -2.70 0.78
C VAL A 100 6.78 -2.65 -0.37
N ARG A 101 6.99 -1.73 -1.34
CA ARG A 101 6.14 -1.65 -2.53
C ARG A 101 6.06 -2.97 -3.30
N TRP A 102 7.21 -3.56 -3.58
CA TRP A 102 7.27 -4.83 -4.30
C TRP A 102 6.79 -6.00 -3.45
N THR A 103 7.11 -6.00 -2.15
CA THR A 103 6.63 -7.00 -1.20
C THR A 103 5.11 -7.04 -1.15
N PHE A 104 4.42 -5.91 -0.94
CA PHE A 104 2.97 -5.94 -0.89
C PHE A 104 2.35 -6.31 -2.24
N LEU A 105 2.94 -5.90 -3.37
CA LEU A 105 2.41 -6.28 -4.69
C LEU A 105 2.51 -7.79 -4.93
N LEU A 106 3.55 -8.45 -4.43
CA LEU A 106 3.69 -9.90 -4.51
C LEU A 106 2.76 -10.62 -3.53
N LEU A 107 2.63 -10.09 -2.31
CA LEU A 107 1.80 -10.68 -1.25
C LEU A 107 0.31 -10.44 -1.44
N LEU A 108 -0.11 -9.43 -2.19
CA LEU A 108 -1.53 -9.11 -2.37
C LEU A 108 -2.25 -10.09 -3.32
N PHE A 109 -1.54 -10.60 -4.33
CA PHE A 109 -2.14 -11.50 -5.31
C PHE A 109 -1.21 -12.59 -5.86
N PRO A 110 0.00 -12.34 -6.41
CA PRO A 110 0.81 -13.42 -7.00
C PRO A 110 1.04 -14.61 -6.07
N ALA A 111 1.48 -14.38 -4.82
CA ALA A 111 1.71 -15.46 -3.87
C ALA A 111 0.41 -16.11 -3.36
N PRO A 112 -0.61 -15.37 -2.87
CA PRO A 112 -1.89 -15.97 -2.48
C PRO A 112 -2.62 -16.68 -3.63
N GLY A 113 -2.63 -16.08 -4.82
CA GLY A 113 -3.27 -16.61 -6.02
C GLY A 113 -2.61 -17.90 -6.49
N TRP A 114 -1.28 -18.01 -6.36
CA TRP A 114 -0.59 -19.27 -6.59
C TRP A 114 -1.03 -20.36 -5.59
N LEU A 115 -1.15 -20.04 -4.31
CA LEU A 115 -1.65 -20.99 -3.30
C LEU A 115 -3.11 -21.39 -3.54
N ILE A 116 -3.97 -20.47 -3.96
CA ILE A 116 -5.37 -20.76 -4.29
C ILE A 116 -5.47 -21.65 -5.53
N GLY A 117 -4.69 -21.39 -6.58
CA GLY A 117 -4.75 -22.12 -7.86
C GLY A 117 -3.97 -23.43 -7.88
N TRP A 118 -2.83 -23.50 -7.21
CA TRP A 118 -1.87 -24.61 -7.28
C TRP A 118 -1.47 -25.19 -5.92
N GLY A 119 -1.97 -24.67 -4.80
CA GLY A 119 -1.68 -25.17 -3.44
C GLY A 119 -2.41 -26.47 -3.07
N GLY A 120 -2.87 -27.24 -4.06
CA GLY A 120 -3.53 -28.53 -3.87
C GLY A 120 -4.93 -28.47 -3.23
N GLY A 121 -5.52 -27.28 -3.10
CA GLY A 121 -6.85 -27.11 -2.50
C GLY A 121 -6.93 -27.47 -1.01
N SER A 122 -5.79 -27.57 -0.33
CA SER A 122 -5.75 -27.90 1.10
C SER A 122 -6.17 -26.72 1.96
N LEU A 123 -6.77 -27.00 3.13
CA LEU A 123 -7.10 -25.97 4.11
C LEU A 123 -5.86 -25.14 4.51
N ALA A 124 -4.72 -25.79 4.67
CA ALA A 124 -3.46 -25.13 5.00
C ALA A 124 -3.02 -24.14 3.91
N ALA A 125 -3.16 -24.50 2.64
CA ALA A 125 -2.85 -23.60 1.52
C ALA A 125 -3.78 -22.37 1.50
N PHE A 126 -5.07 -22.55 1.76
CA PHE A 126 -6.02 -21.43 1.80
C PHE A 126 -5.78 -20.51 3.01
N LEU A 127 -5.46 -21.06 4.18
CA LEU A 127 -5.08 -20.26 5.35
C LEU A 127 -3.77 -19.49 5.09
N ALA A 128 -2.78 -20.13 4.46
CA ALA A 128 -1.54 -19.47 4.07
C ALA A 128 -1.79 -18.36 3.03
N ALA A 129 -2.67 -18.58 2.06
CA ALA A 129 -3.05 -17.57 1.07
C ALA A 129 -3.65 -16.34 1.75
N PHE A 130 -4.58 -16.54 2.69
CA PHE A 130 -5.16 -15.46 3.48
C PHE A 130 -4.10 -14.74 4.33
N ALA A 131 -3.24 -15.46 5.04
CA ALA A 131 -2.21 -14.87 5.89
C ALA A 131 -1.23 -14.01 5.07
N LEU A 132 -0.74 -14.51 3.94
CA LEU A 132 0.13 -13.76 3.04
C LEU A 132 -0.57 -12.51 2.51
N GLN A 133 -1.83 -12.63 2.07
CA GLN A 133 -2.60 -11.50 1.58
C GLN A 133 -2.81 -10.45 2.68
N PHE A 134 -3.11 -10.87 3.91
CA PHE A 134 -3.31 -9.99 5.04
C PHE A 134 -2.03 -9.21 5.39
N VAL A 135 -0.88 -9.88 5.42
CA VAL A 135 0.44 -9.23 5.60
C VAL A 135 0.71 -8.24 4.45
N GLY A 136 0.39 -8.63 3.21
CA GLY A 136 0.45 -7.75 2.05
C GLY A 136 -0.41 -6.50 2.22
N LEU A 137 -1.64 -6.63 2.74
CA LEU A 137 -2.53 -5.49 2.99
C LEU A 137 -1.99 -4.55 4.07
N LEU A 138 -1.43 -5.08 5.17
CA LEU A 138 -0.80 -4.27 6.20
C LEU A 138 0.40 -3.48 5.64
N ALA A 139 1.24 -4.15 4.85
CA ALA A 139 2.38 -3.52 4.18
C ALA A 139 1.92 -2.43 3.19
N GLU A 140 0.84 -2.68 2.46
CA GLU A 140 0.25 -1.72 1.53
C GLU A 140 -0.35 -0.50 2.26
N ARG A 141 -1.01 -0.71 3.41
CA ARG A 141 -1.49 0.40 4.26
C ARG A 141 -0.36 1.26 4.77
N TRP A 142 0.70 0.62 5.28
CA TRP A 142 1.89 1.34 5.73
C TRP A 142 2.54 2.12 4.57
N TYR A 143 2.66 1.51 3.39
CA TYR A 143 3.22 2.16 2.20
C TYR A 143 2.42 3.40 1.79
N PHE A 144 1.09 3.35 1.85
CA PHE A 144 0.24 4.50 1.54
C PHE A 144 0.57 5.72 2.42
N PHE A 145 0.80 5.50 3.73
CA PHE A 145 1.22 6.58 4.63
C PHE A 145 2.65 7.04 4.36
N ALA A 146 3.58 6.11 4.09
CA ALA A 146 4.98 6.44 3.84
C ALA A 146 5.22 7.18 2.51
N GLU A 147 4.46 6.85 1.46
CA GLU A 147 4.55 7.51 0.14
C GLU A 147 3.97 8.94 0.15
N ALA A 148 3.08 9.25 1.10
CA ALA A 148 2.41 10.54 1.15
C ALA A 148 3.40 11.71 1.35
N ARG A 149 3.34 12.70 0.45
CA ARG A 149 4.13 13.94 0.57
C ARG A 149 3.28 15.00 1.28
N HIS A 150 3.55 15.24 2.55
CA HIS A 150 2.91 16.31 3.30
C HIS A 150 3.51 17.68 2.92
N PRO A 151 2.74 18.78 2.85
CA PRO A 151 3.29 20.12 2.55
C PRO A 151 4.40 20.54 3.52
N GLN A 152 4.33 20.12 4.79
CA GLN A 152 5.42 20.34 5.76
C GLN A 152 6.73 19.68 5.32
N ASN A 153 6.68 18.54 4.63
CA ASN A 153 7.90 17.88 4.11
C ASN A 153 8.56 18.72 3.03
N LEU A 154 7.80 19.57 2.31
CA LEU A 154 8.36 20.52 1.34
C LEU A 154 9.11 21.65 2.03
N TYR A 155 8.66 22.08 3.21
CA TYR A 155 9.31 23.13 3.99
C TYR A 155 10.54 22.63 4.77
N TYR A 156 10.66 21.33 5.08
CA TYR A 156 11.80 20.79 5.84
C TYR A 156 12.69 19.86 5.00
N GLN A 157 12.75 20.05 3.67
CA GLN A 157 13.46 19.15 2.76
C GLN A 157 14.96 19.00 3.05
N SER A 158 15.61 20.00 3.67
CA SER A 158 17.04 19.95 3.97
C SER A 158 17.44 18.98 5.08
N MET A 159 16.47 18.30 5.72
CA MET A 159 16.70 17.33 6.81
C MET A 159 16.41 15.87 6.40
N ALA A 160 15.91 15.64 5.19
CA ALA A 160 15.49 14.32 4.70
C ALA A 160 16.64 13.52 4.07
#